data_AF-A0A2K4IJX3-F1
#
_entry.id   AF-A0A2K4IJX3-F1
#
_cell.length_a   1.000
_cell.length_b   1.000
_cell.length_c   1.000
_cell.angle_alpha   90.00
_cell.angle_beta   90.00
_cell.angle_gamma   90.00
#
_symmetry.space_group_name_H-M   'P 1'
#
loop_
_entity.id
_entity.type
_entity.pdbx_description
1 polymer ?
#
loop_
_entity_poly.entity_id
_entity_poly.type
_entity_poly.pdbx_seq_one_letter_code
_entity_poly.pdbx_strand_id
1 'polypeptide(L)'
;MRITSPSNAGGPAARQGFKYQDHVAVSFIFKMLRDSSYSQVECETADDIVAVFHCAGDCVNEYIQVKTTESDSKWNWKEVTALDGTKADSTLLHKSLKCDKRPGNARFRIVTKRDVATILEGFKIELGKRVLPDSTTDRGTTLVKKFKRFVSPQKRDFAYWAENCVWQVYGDVDALEAFNIKALSQLAEGLGNRPNYTQLQTIYDEFLEMADKAATANAKTAAASKIILREPALVYLKKLLDEADDKSVATSKPYKKRPEPFLVEFHGSTEEGLLHSFSGFDVKYSLKKWRHELFAKHLIEWLPEFSLKASEIVNILAHNAEAILARSINAFGGSELPRDRLIAELILHAILRSRQNSEPVACKVFYKSAGKLSEFGNAHIVQIHGQDDQLWLGLARLIQANKMDETLEQIGEILDSTISETALSAEREIIISLREPLHHQPKADAFNQALHRNSPVDDMLSVLCFPILLTYDSEALSSGWLADYVSNLKIEIESHFSAFATQLPEHIKQVKIMVFLVPMESIELLIKAFNARCEKLEEL
;
A
#
# COMPACT_ATOMS: atom_id res chain seq x y z
N MET A 1 -41.25 -16.74 52.01
CA MET A 1 -40.95 -16.61 50.58
C MET A 1 -40.75 -15.13 50.26
N ARG A 2 -39.50 -14.68 50.10
CA ARG A 2 -39.16 -13.34 49.62
C ARG A 2 -38.09 -13.51 48.55
N ILE A 3 -38.46 -13.21 47.31
CA ILE A 3 -37.59 -13.20 46.15
C ILE A 3 -36.75 -11.92 46.27
N THR A 4 -35.44 -12.07 46.50
CA THR A 4 -34.48 -10.98 46.44
C THR A 4 -34.27 -10.56 44.99
N SER A 5 -34.55 -9.28 44.71
CA SER A 5 -34.38 -8.62 43.41
C SER A 5 -32.93 -8.71 42.90
N PRO A 6 -32.69 -8.83 41.57
CA PRO A 6 -31.37 -8.63 41.00
C PRO A 6 -31.01 -7.13 41.01
N SER A 7 -29.80 -6.79 41.45
CA SER A 7 -29.32 -5.40 41.51
C SER A 7 -28.77 -4.97 40.15
N ASN A 8 -29.36 -3.92 39.55
CA ASN A 8 -28.74 -3.15 38.48
C ASN A 8 -27.82 -2.10 39.13
N ALA A 9 -26.63 -2.52 39.58
CA ALA A 9 -25.60 -1.58 40.01
C ALA A 9 -24.70 -1.26 38.80
N GLY A 10 -25.04 -0.19 38.09
CA GLY A 10 -24.32 0.30 36.92
C GLY A 10 -25.21 1.17 36.05
N GLY A 11 -25.48 2.40 36.49
CA GLY A 11 -26.15 3.40 35.65
C GLY A 11 -25.26 3.85 34.48
N PRO A 12 -25.86 4.43 33.42
CA PRO A 12 -25.16 4.77 32.18
C PRO A 12 -24.30 6.02 32.38
N ALA A 13 -22.98 5.85 32.43
CA ALA A 13 -22.02 6.95 32.35
C ALA A 13 -21.54 7.12 30.91
N ALA A 14 -21.41 8.38 30.49
CA ALA A 14 -21.04 8.85 29.16
C ALA A 14 -19.75 8.21 28.59
N ARG A 15 -19.73 8.03 27.26
CA ARG A 15 -18.63 7.54 26.38
C ARG A 15 -17.24 7.53 27.04
N GLN A 16 -16.94 6.49 27.83
CA GLN A 16 -15.59 6.12 28.24
C GLN A 16 -15.02 5.21 27.14
N GLY A 17 -13.73 5.35 26.81
CA GLY A 17 -13.05 4.47 25.84
C GLY A 17 -13.20 2.98 26.19
N PHE A 18 -12.85 2.11 25.23
CA PHE A 18 -12.98 0.66 25.36
C PHE A 18 -12.26 0.13 26.61
N LYS A 19 -12.86 -0.88 27.26
CA LYS A 19 -12.32 -1.46 28.50
C LYS A 19 -11.26 -2.50 28.16
N TYR A 20 -10.33 -2.74 29.08
CA TYR A 20 -9.31 -3.79 28.92
C TYR A 20 -9.90 -5.17 28.56
N GLN A 21 -11.09 -5.48 29.08
CA GLN A 21 -11.77 -6.73 28.79
C GLN A 21 -12.30 -6.83 27.36
N ASP A 22 -12.68 -5.71 26.73
CA ASP A 22 -13.09 -5.67 25.32
C ASP A 22 -11.89 -6.01 24.44
N HIS A 23 -10.70 -5.48 24.76
CA HIS A 23 -9.45 -5.83 24.07
C HIS A 23 -9.12 -7.33 24.23
N VAL A 24 -9.34 -7.91 25.42
CA VAL A 24 -9.14 -9.35 25.63
C VAL A 24 -10.15 -10.17 24.81
N ALA A 25 -11.42 -9.77 24.77
CA ALA A 25 -12.43 -10.43 23.93
C ALA A 25 -12.00 -10.43 22.46
N VAL A 26 -11.51 -9.30 21.93
CA VAL A 26 -10.99 -9.22 20.57
C VAL A 26 -9.82 -10.17 20.34
N SER A 27 -8.91 -10.36 21.30
CA SER A 27 -7.84 -11.38 21.17
C SER A 27 -8.41 -12.79 20.90
N PHE A 28 -9.51 -13.16 21.56
CA PHE A 28 -10.15 -14.45 21.36
C PHE A 28 -11.01 -14.50 20.09
N ILE A 29 -11.61 -13.38 19.68
CA ILE A 29 -12.28 -13.28 18.38
C ILE A 29 -11.25 -13.51 17.27
N PHE A 30 -10.11 -12.81 17.28
CA PHE A 30 -9.06 -13.03 16.28
C PHE A 30 -8.46 -14.43 16.34
N LYS A 31 -8.31 -15.01 17.55
CA LYS A 31 -7.92 -16.42 17.69
C LYS A 31 -8.94 -17.35 17.01
N MET A 32 -10.24 -17.13 17.22
CA MET A 32 -11.32 -17.90 16.58
C MET A 32 -11.34 -17.72 15.06
N LEU A 33 -11.07 -16.53 14.54
CA LEU A 33 -11.02 -16.30 13.10
C LEU A 33 -9.84 -17.06 12.46
N ARG A 34 -8.70 -17.13 13.16
CA ARG A 34 -7.50 -17.84 12.71
C ARG A 34 -7.60 -19.35 12.79
N ASP A 35 -8.27 -19.87 13.81
CA ASP A 35 -8.40 -21.30 14.08
C ASP A 35 -9.84 -21.78 13.81
N SER A 36 -10.02 -22.53 12.74
CA SER A 36 -11.33 -23.02 12.29
C SER A 36 -12.00 -24.02 13.25
N SER A 37 -11.29 -24.52 14.26
CA SER A 37 -11.89 -25.37 15.30
C SER A 37 -12.83 -24.61 16.23
N TYR A 38 -12.67 -23.28 16.33
CA TYR A 38 -13.54 -22.43 17.13
C TYR A 38 -14.87 -22.15 16.41
N SER A 39 -15.96 -22.19 17.15
CA SER A 39 -17.31 -21.90 16.64
C SER A 39 -17.80 -20.51 17.06
N GLN A 40 -17.49 -20.08 18.28
CA GLN A 40 -17.96 -18.81 18.83
C GLN A 40 -17.14 -18.30 20.02
N VAL A 41 -17.27 -16.99 20.26
CA VAL A 41 -16.82 -16.29 21.47
C VAL A 41 -18.03 -15.61 22.11
N GLU A 42 -18.17 -15.71 23.41
CA GLU A 42 -19.31 -15.19 24.16
C GLU A 42 -18.85 -14.25 25.27
N CYS A 43 -19.47 -13.09 25.36
CA CYS A 43 -19.23 -12.12 26.43
C CYS A 43 -20.35 -12.23 27.48
N GLU A 44 -20.24 -13.19 28.42
CA GLU A 44 -21.28 -13.43 29.44
C GLU A 44 -21.47 -12.18 30.31
N THR A 45 -20.37 -11.63 30.81
CA THR A 45 -20.30 -10.36 31.56
C THR A 45 -19.16 -9.50 30.99
N ALA A 46 -18.92 -8.34 31.61
CA ALA A 46 -17.78 -7.51 31.25
C ALA A 46 -16.42 -8.16 31.54
N ASP A 47 -16.32 -9.16 32.43
CA ASP A 47 -15.05 -9.79 32.81
C ASP A 47 -14.99 -11.32 32.63
N ASP A 48 -16.10 -11.94 32.21
CA ASP A 48 -16.20 -13.37 31.92
C ASP A 48 -16.53 -13.59 30.43
N ILE A 49 -15.58 -14.18 29.72
CA ILE A 49 -15.66 -14.54 28.29
C ILE A 49 -15.65 -16.07 28.18
N VAL A 50 -16.37 -16.63 27.20
CA VAL A 50 -16.32 -18.06 26.89
C VAL A 50 -15.99 -18.24 25.42
N ALA A 51 -14.91 -18.97 25.13
CA ALA A 51 -14.62 -19.40 23.77
C ALA A 51 -15.00 -20.88 23.61
N VAL A 52 -15.75 -21.20 22.56
CA VAL A 52 -16.24 -22.55 22.28
C VAL A 52 -15.56 -23.07 21.02
N PHE A 53 -15.00 -24.28 21.11
CA PHE A 53 -14.32 -24.93 19.99
C PHE A 53 -14.41 -26.45 20.08
N HIS A 54 -14.13 -27.13 18.98
CA HIS A 54 -14.15 -28.59 18.90
C HIS A 54 -12.75 -29.17 18.87
N CYS A 55 -12.48 -30.17 19.71
CA CYS A 55 -11.21 -30.88 19.74
C CYS A 55 -11.48 -32.38 19.67
N ALA A 56 -10.98 -33.04 18.62
CA ALA A 56 -11.21 -34.48 18.36
C ALA A 56 -12.69 -34.90 18.39
N GLY A 57 -13.60 -34.00 17.97
CA GLY A 57 -15.05 -34.23 17.98
C GLY A 57 -15.78 -33.76 19.24
N ASP A 58 -15.05 -33.55 20.34
CA ASP A 58 -15.63 -33.08 21.61
C ASP A 58 -15.74 -31.55 21.65
N CYS A 59 -16.87 -31.06 22.16
CA CYS A 59 -17.06 -29.64 22.46
C CYS A 59 -16.24 -29.26 23.70
N VAL A 60 -15.45 -28.20 23.57
CA VAL A 60 -14.65 -27.60 24.64
C VAL A 60 -15.13 -26.18 24.89
N ASN A 61 -15.41 -25.88 26.16
CA ASN A 61 -15.72 -24.53 26.64
C ASN A 61 -14.50 -24.00 27.39
N GLU A 62 -13.83 -22.98 26.85
CA GLU A 62 -12.73 -22.27 27.53
C GLU A 62 -13.29 -21.03 28.23
N TYR A 63 -13.38 -21.12 29.56
CA TYR A 63 -13.83 -20.05 30.45
C TYR A 63 -12.69 -19.08 30.73
N ILE A 64 -12.76 -17.89 30.15
CA ILE A 64 -11.74 -16.85 30.20
C ILE A 64 -12.18 -15.78 31.18
N GLN A 65 -11.43 -15.64 32.27
CA GLN A 65 -11.70 -14.64 33.30
C GLN A 65 -10.65 -13.56 33.29
N VAL A 66 -11.09 -12.34 33.02
CA VAL A 66 -10.22 -11.16 32.98
C VAL A 66 -10.13 -10.55 34.37
N LYS A 67 -8.92 -10.23 34.83
CA LYS A 67 -8.69 -9.57 36.13
C LYS A 67 -7.78 -8.36 35.96
N THR A 68 -8.36 -7.19 36.25
CA THR A 68 -7.77 -5.85 36.04
C THR A 68 -7.36 -5.16 37.34
N THR A 69 -7.30 -5.88 38.46
CA THR A 69 -6.89 -5.32 39.76
C THR A 69 -5.51 -4.68 39.69
N GLU A 70 -5.39 -3.44 40.15
CA GLU A 70 -4.13 -2.68 40.23
C GLU A 70 -3.36 -3.06 41.52
N SER A 71 -2.05 -3.32 41.39
CA SER A 71 -1.12 -3.62 42.49
C SER A 71 0.32 -3.62 41.97
N ASP A 72 1.29 -3.22 42.80
CA ASP A 72 2.71 -3.29 42.42
C ASP A 72 3.31 -4.70 42.56
N SER A 73 2.54 -5.64 43.12
CA SER A 73 2.99 -7.02 43.34
C SER A 73 2.50 -7.98 42.25
N LYS A 74 3.26 -9.05 42.02
CA LYS A 74 2.81 -10.16 41.15
C LYS A 74 1.69 -10.94 41.82
N TRP A 75 0.77 -11.48 41.01
CA TRP A 75 -0.25 -12.41 41.50
C TRP A 75 0.39 -13.60 42.21
N ASN A 76 -0.02 -13.88 43.43
CA ASN A 76 0.60 -14.90 44.26
C ASN A 76 -0.42 -15.87 44.87
N TRP A 77 0.07 -16.97 45.45
CA TRP A 77 -0.79 -18.03 45.99
C TRP A 77 -1.74 -17.57 47.09
N LYS A 78 -1.31 -16.62 47.92
CA LYS A 78 -2.13 -16.05 49.00
C LYS A 78 -3.29 -15.27 48.40
N GLU A 79 -3.03 -14.42 47.41
CA GLU A 79 -4.04 -13.61 46.73
C GLU A 79 -5.08 -14.46 46.00
N VAL A 80 -4.66 -15.44 45.20
CA VAL A 80 -5.61 -16.28 44.42
C VAL A 80 -6.44 -17.22 45.30
N THR A 81 -5.96 -17.54 46.51
CA THR A 81 -6.69 -18.37 47.49
C THR A 81 -7.31 -17.57 48.64
N ALA A 82 -7.25 -16.24 48.60
CA ALA A 82 -7.91 -15.37 49.57
C ALA A 82 -9.42 -15.32 49.30
N LEU A 83 -10.22 -15.29 50.36
CA LEU A 83 -11.67 -15.08 50.26
C LEU A 83 -11.97 -13.62 49.93
N ASP A 84 -13.07 -13.41 49.21
CA ASP A 84 -13.68 -12.10 49.02
C ASP A 84 -14.39 -11.69 50.32
N GLY A 85 -13.65 -11.01 51.19
CA GLY A 85 -14.05 -10.75 52.57
C GLY A 85 -14.22 -12.04 53.37
N THR A 86 -15.41 -12.28 53.89
CA THR A 86 -15.76 -13.47 54.69
C THR A 86 -16.61 -14.49 53.93
N LYS A 87 -16.89 -14.24 52.64
CA LYS A 87 -17.81 -15.08 51.86
C LYS A 87 -17.17 -16.43 51.58
N ALA A 88 -17.82 -17.53 51.98
CA ALA A 88 -17.36 -18.87 51.65
C ALA A 88 -17.30 -19.10 50.12
N ASP A 89 -16.35 -19.95 49.69
CA ASP A 89 -16.15 -20.36 48.30
C ASP A 89 -16.05 -19.18 47.30
N SER A 90 -15.38 -18.10 47.70
CA SER A 90 -15.35 -16.83 46.96
C SER A 90 -13.97 -16.43 46.45
N THR A 91 -12.96 -17.31 46.61
CA THR A 91 -11.62 -17.03 46.09
C THR A 91 -11.63 -16.92 44.56
N LEU A 92 -10.57 -16.35 43.98
CA LEU A 92 -10.41 -16.29 42.52
C LEU A 92 -10.57 -17.68 41.89
N LEU A 93 -9.95 -18.70 42.48
CA LEU A 93 -10.01 -20.07 41.96
C LEU A 93 -11.41 -20.68 42.07
N HIS A 94 -12.14 -20.41 43.16
CA HIS A 94 -13.55 -20.83 43.24
C HIS A 94 -14.39 -20.15 42.17
N LYS A 95 -14.21 -18.84 41.95
CA LYS A 95 -14.93 -18.11 40.90
C LYS A 95 -14.62 -18.72 39.52
N SER A 96 -13.37 -19.09 39.25
CA SER A 96 -12.96 -19.78 38.02
C SER A 96 -13.62 -21.14 37.84
N LEU A 97 -13.52 -22.01 38.85
CA LEU A 97 -14.11 -23.35 38.77
C LEU A 97 -15.65 -23.31 38.72
N LYS A 98 -16.29 -22.29 39.30
CA LYS A 98 -17.75 -22.08 39.22
C LYS A 98 -18.26 -21.75 37.82
N CYS A 99 -17.40 -21.30 36.90
CA CYS A 99 -17.80 -21.02 35.53
C CYS A 99 -18.13 -22.29 34.74
N ASP A 100 -17.61 -23.45 35.16
CA ASP A 100 -17.85 -24.76 34.54
C ASP A 100 -19.29 -25.23 34.76
N LYS A 101 -20.19 -24.67 33.94
CA LYS A 101 -21.64 -24.85 33.97
C LYS A 101 -22.15 -25.67 32.80
N ARG A 102 -21.38 -25.80 31.71
CA ARG A 102 -21.82 -26.36 30.43
C ARG A 102 -21.32 -27.79 30.25
N PRO A 103 -22.08 -28.68 29.58
CA PRO A 103 -21.59 -30.00 29.23
C PRO A 103 -20.40 -29.91 28.25
N GLY A 104 -19.62 -30.99 28.13
CA GLY A 104 -18.38 -31.02 27.35
C GLY A 104 -17.15 -30.69 28.19
N ASN A 105 -15.97 -30.67 27.59
CA ASN A 105 -14.71 -30.45 28.30
C ASN A 105 -14.56 -28.97 28.72
N ALA A 106 -14.10 -28.73 29.94
CA ALA A 106 -13.87 -27.38 30.43
C ALA A 106 -12.38 -27.05 30.41
N ARG A 107 -12.04 -25.91 29.81
CA ARG A 107 -10.74 -25.28 29.98
C ARG A 107 -10.93 -23.96 30.72
N PHE A 108 -9.92 -23.57 31.47
CA PHE A 108 -9.95 -22.34 32.24
C PHE A 108 -8.81 -21.44 31.80
N ARG A 109 -9.07 -20.15 31.69
CA ARG A 109 -8.03 -19.18 31.44
C ARG A 109 -8.20 -17.98 32.35
N ILE A 110 -7.13 -17.59 33.02
CA ILE A 110 -7.10 -16.34 33.78
C ILE A 110 -6.22 -15.36 33.00
N VAL A 111 -6.77 -14.19 32.69
CA VAL A 111 -6.09 -13.14 31.93
C VAL A 111 -5.83 -11.95 32.84
N THR A 112 -4.57 -11.52 32.94
CA THR A 112 -4.16 -10.42 33.83
C THR A 112 -3.27 -9.41 33.16
N LYS A 113 -3.27 -8.18 33.70
CA LYS A 113 -2.27 -7.15 33.37
C LYS A 113 -0.92 -7.47 34.01
N ARG A 114 -0.96 -7.72 35.33
CA ARG A 114 0.20 -8.00 36.17
C ARG A 114 0.70 -9.43 35.96
N ASP A 115 2.02 -9.60 36.04
CA ASP A 115 2.66 -10.91 35.98
C ASP A 115 2.38 -11.75 37.25
N VAL A 116 2.76 -13.03 37.21
CA VAL A 116 2.54 -13.99 38.30
C VAL A 116 3.83 -14.33 39.04
N ALA A 117 3.72 -14.65 40.32
CA ALA A 117 4.84 -15.15 41.13
C ALA A 117 5.24 -16.56 40.68
N THR A 118 6.48 -16.97 40.98
CA THR A 118 7.07 -18.27 40.60
C THR A 118 6.19 -19.47 40.93
N ILE A 119 5.42 -19.40 42.03
CA ILE A 119 4.50 -20.46 42.44
C ILE A 119 3.36 -20.74 41.43
N LEU A 120 3.08 -19.79 40.55
CA LEU A 120 2.05 -19.84 39.49
C LEU A 120 2.65 -19.92 38.07
N GLU A 121 3.96 -19.84 37.90
CA GLU A 121 4.59 -19.77 36.57
C GLU A 121 4.28 -20.97 35.68
N GLY A 122 4.12 -22.17 36.26
CA GLY A 122 3.71 -23.37 35.52
C GLY A 122 2.38 -23.20 34.76
N PHE A 123 1.47 -22.37 35.28
CA PHE A 123 0.19 -22.10 34.61
C PHE A 123 0.34 -21.22 33.36
N LYS A 124 1.47 -20.52 33.15
CA LYS A 124 1.72 -19.71 31.93
C LYS A 124 2.01 -20.56 30.69
N ILE A 125 2.26 -21.86 30.86
CA ILE A 125 2.52 -22.78 29.75
C ILE A 125 1.17 -23.20 29.14
N GLU A 126 1.00 -23.03 27.82
CA GLU A 126 -0.21 -23.49 27.12
C GLU A 126 -0.41 -25.01 27.26
N LEU A 127 -1.67 -25.45 27.40
CA LEU A 127 -2.00 -26.84 27.75
C LEU A 127 -1.38 -27.87 26.80
N GLY A 128 -1.39 -27.61 25.48
CA GLY A 128 -0.82 -28.53 24.49
C GLY A 128 0.70 -28.69 24.55
N LYS A 129 1.39 -27.87 25.35
CA LYS A 129 2.83 -27.95 25.60
C LYS A 129 3.18 -28.53 26.97
N ARG A 130 2.19 -28.80 27.83
CA ARG A 130 2.42 -29.38 29.15
C ARG A 130 2.60 -30.88 29.05
N VAL A 131 3.52 -31.40 29.86
CA VAL A 131 3.72 -32.84 30.06
C VAL A 131 3.38 -33.12 31.51
N LEU A 132 2.24 -33.78 31.75
CA LEU A 132 1.78 -34.07 33.11
C LEU A 132 2.38 -35.40 33.62
N PRO A 133 2.64 -35.54 34.93
CA PRO A 133 2.43 -34.54 35.97
C PRO A 133 3.49 -33.43 35.93
N ASP A 134 3.06 -32.19 36.17
CA ASP A 134 3.94 -31.03 36.27
C ASP A 134 3.67 -30.22 37.55
N SER A 135 4.31 -29.05 37.67
CA SER A 135 4.10 -28.15 38.81
C SER A 135 2.64 -27.75 39.03
N THR A 136 1.77 -27.79 38.00
CA THR A 136 0.34 -27.49 38.12
C THR A 136 -0.44 -28.66 38.73
N THR A 137 -0.07 -29.91 38.43
CA THR A 137 -0.64 -31.11 39.07
C THR A 137 -0.43 -31.11 40.59
N ASP A 138 0.77 -30.73 41.05
CA ASP A 138 1.09 -30.60 42.49
C ASP A 138 0.24 -29.52 43.16
N ARG A 139 0.00 -28.41 42.46
CA ARG A 139 -0.86 -27.31 42.93
C ARG A 139 -2.32 -27.75 42.97
N GLY A 140 -2.81 -28.49 41.99
CA GLY A 140 -4.14 -29.10 41.98
C GLY A 140 -4.35 -30.01 43.20
N THR A 141 -3.40 -30.90 43.47
CA THR A 141 -3.43 -31.78 44.66
C THR A 141 -3.47 -30.97 45.96
N THR A 142 -2.72 -29.87 46.03
CA THR A 142 -2.73 -28.97 47.19
C THR A 142 -4.08 -28.27 47.36
N LEU A 143 -4.70 -27.84 46.26
CA LEU A 143 -6.01 -27.19 46.26
C LEU A 143 -7.12 -28.15 46.66
N VAL A 144 -7.11 -29.39 46.17
CA VAL A 144 -8.09 -30.42 46.58
C VAL A 144 -8.01 -30.68 48.09
N LYS A 145 -6.79 -30.75 48.65
CA LYS A 145 -6.62 -30.88 50.11
C LYS A 145 -7.16 -29.68 50.89
N LYS A 146 -7.01 -28.46 50.35
CA LYS A 146 -7.47 -27.20 50.96
C LYS A 146 -8.99 -27.02 50.84
N PHE A 147 -9.59 -27.41 49.72
CA PHE A 147 -10.98 -27.15 49.35
C PHE A 147 -11.76 -28.45 49.07
N LYS A 148 -11.65 -29.43 49.98
CA LYS A 148 -12.05 -30.84 49.79
C LYS A 148 -13.47 -31.13 49.28
N ARG A 149 -14.42 -30.23 49.52
CA ARG A 149 -15.84 -30.44 49.20
C ARG A 149 -16.32 -29.60 48.02
N PHE A 150 -15.46 -28.76 47.48
CA PHE A 150 -15.83 -27.83 46.43
C PHE A 150 -15.63 -28.46 45.05
N VAL A 151 -16.70 -28.50 44.26
CA VAL A 151 -16.70 -28.95 42.87
C VAL A 151 -17.46 -27.96 42.00
N SER A 152 -17.16 -27.93 40.70
CA SER A 152 -17.94 -27.18 39.72
C SER A 152 -19.37 -27.69 39.60
N PRO A 153 -20.28 -26.92 38.98
CA PRO A 153 -21.60 -27.43 38.59
C PRO A 153 -21.56 -28.72 37.75
N GLN A 154 -20.50 -28.94 36.97
CA GLN A 154 -20.25 -30.20 36.23
C GLN A 154 -19.45 -31.25 37.05
N LYS A 155 -19.40 -31.08 38.37
CA LYS A 155 -18.79 -32.01 39.35
C LYS A 155 -17.27 -32.22 39.18
N ARG A 156 -16.56 -31.21 38.66
CA ARG A 156 -15.09 -31.24 38.54
C ARG A 156 -14.43 -30.55 39.73
N ASP A 157 -13.29 -31.06 40.17
CA ASP A 157 -12.57 -30.53 41.33
C ASP A 157 -11.37 -29.65 40.91
N PHE A 158 -10.56 -29.25 41.89
CA PHE A 158 -9.38 -28.43 41.65
C PHE A 158 -8.19 -29.19 41.05
N ALA A 159 -8.18 -30.52 41.05
CA ALA A 159 -7.16 -31.28 40.31
C ALA A 159 -7.43 -31.13 38.81
N TYR A 160 -8.68 -31.34 38.39
CA TYR A 160 -9.09 -31.09 37.01
C TYR A 160 -8.84 -29.65 36.58
N TRP A 161 -9.22 -28.68 37.42
CA TRP A 161 -9.00 -27.26 37.14
C TRP A 161 -7.52 -26.96 36.88
N ALA A 162 -6.62 -27.49 37.72
CA ALA A 162 -5.20 -27.16 37.61
C ALA A 162 -4.58 -27.70 36.32
N GLU A 163 -4.93 -28.93 35.93
CA GLU A 163 -4.46 -29.55 34.69
C GLU A 163 -5.05 -28.90 33.43
N ASN A 164 -6.19 -28.20 33.55
CA ASN A 164 -6.91 -27.58 32.43
C ASN A 164 -6.94 -26.05 32.48
N CYS A 165 -6.14 -25.41 33.35
CA CYS A 165 -6.08 -23.96 33.49
C CYS A 165 -4.82 -23.37 32.90
N VAL A 166 -4.92 -22.30 32.11
CA VAL A 166 -3.81 -21.45 31.63
C VAL A 166 -3.89 -20.06 32.21
N TRP A 167 -2.73 -19.48 32.54
CA TRP A 167 -2.61 -18.08 32.94
C TRP A 167 -1.97 -17.27 31.82
N GLN A 168 -2.67 -16.26 31.32
CA GLN A 168 -2.22 -15.39 30.24
C GLN A 168 -1.96 -13.98 30.78
N VAL A 169 -0.78 -13.43 30.50
CA VAL A 169 -0.42 -12.05 30.87
C VAL A 169 -0.22 -11.27 29.58
N TYR A 170 -0.96 -10.17 29.41
CA TYR A 170 -0.83 -9.29 28.24
C TYR A 170 -0.16 -7.95 28.55
N GLY A 171 -0.09 -7.54 29.82
CA GLY A 171 0.42 -6.22 30.20
C GLY A 171 -0.69 -5.17 30.26
N ASP A 172 -0.35 -3.92 29.97
CA ASP A 172 -1.31 -2.82 29.88
C ASP A 172 -2.13 -2.88 28.59
N VAL A 173 -2.98 -1.87 28.37
CA VAL A 173 -3.86 -1.79 27.20
C VAL A 173 -3.05 -1.66 25.92
N ASP A 174 -1.99 -0.85 25.92
CA ASP A 174 -1.15 -0.60 24.74
C ASP A 174 -0.43 -1.88 24.29
N ALA A 175 0.12 -2.66 25.23
CA ALA A 175 0.75 -3.94 24.92
C ALA A 175 -0.25 -4.96 24.34
N LEU A 176 -1.48 -4.99 24.86
CA LEU A 176 -2.55 -5.86 24.37
C LEU A 176 -3.08 -5.42 22.99
N GLU A 177 -3.20 -4.11 22.77
CA GLU A 177 -3.55 -3.55 21.46
C GLU A 177 -2.49 -3.91 20.42
N ALA A 178 -1.20 -3.71 20.70
CA ALA A 178 -0.13 -4.11 19.81
C ALA A 178 -0.16 -5.62 19.50
N PHE A 179 -0.47 -6.46 20.50
CA PHE A 179 -0.68 -7.90 20.29
C PHE A 179 -1.85 -8.19 19.34
N ASN A 180 -2.99 -7.50 19.52
CA ASN A 180 -4.18 -7.67 18.70
C ASN A 180 -3.98 -7.16 17.27
N ILE A 181 -3.36 -6.00 17.08
CA ILE A 181 -3.03 -5.44 15.76
C ILE A 181 -2.11 -6.39 14.99
N LYS A 182 -1.13 -6.98 15.67
CA LYS A 182 -0.29 -8.03 15.07
C LYS A 182 -1.11 -9.24 14.65
N ALA A 183 -2.04 -9.71 15.49
CA ALA A 183 -2.91 -10.84 15.15
C ALA A 183 -3.83 -10.53 13.96
N LEU A 184 -4.40 -9.32 13.91
CA LEU A 184 -5.21 -8.83 12.80
C LEU A 184 -4.41 -8.73 11.49
N SER A 185 -3.18 -8.21 11.57
CA SER A 185 -2.28 -8.13 10.42
C SER A 185 -1.97 -9.52 9.85
N GLN A 186 -1.71 -10.51 10.70
CA GLN A 186 -1.52 -11.90 10.28
C GLN A 186 -2.77 -12.53 9.66
N LEU A 187 -3.95 -12.20 10.19
CA LEU A 187 -5.24 -12.62 9.61
C LEU A 187 -5.45 -12.02 8.22
N ALA A 188 -5.22 -10.72 8.07
CA ALA A 188 -5.34 -10.01 6.81
C ALA A 188 -4.38 -10.60 5.75
N GLU A 189 -3.12 -10.84 6.13
CA GLU A 189 -2.13 -11.47 5.24
C GLU A 189 -2.58 -12.87 4.78
N GLY A 190 -3.11 -13.69 5.70
CA GLY A 190 -3.65 -15.01 5.38
C GLY A 190 -4.88 -14.99 4.46
N LEU A 191 -5.60 -13.85 4.41
CA LEU A 191 -6.73 -13.61 3.50
C LEU A 191 -6.30 -12.95 2.18
N GLY A 192 -5.03 -12.55 2.04
CA GLY A 192 -4.48 -11.93 0.84
C GLY A 192 -4.47 -10.40 0.85
N ASN A 193 -5.00 -9.77 1.89
CA ASN A 193 -5.08 -8.32 2.04
C ASN A 193 -3.81 -7.77 2.69
N ARG A 194 -3.49 -6.49 2.43
CA ARG A 194 -2.30 -5.81 3.01
C ARG A 194 -2.64 -4.40 3.53
N PRO A 195 -3.54 -4.28 4.53
CA PRO A 195 -3.89 -2.99 5.09
C PRO A 195 -2.68 -2.33 5.76
N ASN A 196 -2.58 -1.01 5.65
CA ASN A 196 -1.61 -0.22 6.40
C ASN A 196 -2.03 -0.10 7.88
N TYR A 197 -1.16 0.46 8.72
CA TYR A 197 -1.40 0.59 10.16
C TYR A 197 -2.70 1.34 10.49
N THR A 198 -2.97 2.46 9.82
CA THR A 198 -4.18 3.26 10.06
C THR A 198 -5.45 2.47 9.73
N GLN A 199 -5.43 1.69 8.64
CA GLN A 199 -6.53 0.81 8.27
C GLN A 199 -6.71 -0.33 9.29
N LEU A 200 -5.61 -0.95 9.72
CA LEU A 200 -5.64 -1.96 10.78
C LEU A 200 -6.26 -1.42 12.07
N GLN A 201 -5.92 -0.20 12.46
CA GLN A 201 -6.50 0.47 13.63
C GLN A 201 -8.01 0.63 13.48
N THR A 202 -8.46 1.13 12.33
CA THR A 202 -9.90 1.33 12.06
C THR A 202 -10.66 -0.01 12.12
N ILE A 203 -10.10 -1.07 11.53
CA ILE A 203 -10.71 -2.40 11.58
C ILE A 203 -10.72 -2.94 13.02
N TYR A 204 -9.64 -2.72 13.77
CA TYR A 204 -9.55 -3.12 15.18
C TYR A 204 -10.62 -2.44 16.04
N ASP A 205 -10.85 -1.14 15.84
CA ASP A 205 -11.88 -0.37 16.54
C ASP A 205 -13.30 -0.92 16.28
N GLU A 206 -13.60 -1.35 15.05
CA GLU A 206 -14.88 -2.03 14.73
C GLU A 206 -15.05 -3.35 15.51
N PHE A 207 -13.97 -4.09 15.73
CA PHE A 207 -14.00 -5.32 16.54
C PHE A 207 -14.08 -5.04 18.04
N LEU A 208 -13.50 -3.94 18.53
CA LEU A 208 -13.71 -3.47 19.90
C LEU A 208 -15.16 -3.07 20.13
N GLU A 209 -15.77 -2.34 19.20
CA GLU A 209 -17.18 -1.99 19.22
C GLU A 209 -18.09 -3.23 19.19
N MET A 210 -17.73 -4.26 18.40
CA MET A 210 -18.42 -5.56 18.42
C MET A 210 -18.34 -6.24 19.78
N ALA A 211 -17.16 -6.23 20.41
CA ALA A 211 -16.94 -6.82 21.73
C ALA A 211 -17.72 -6.08 22.83
N ASP A 212 -17.68 -4.75 22.87
CA ASP A 212 -18.41 -3.93 23.85
C ASP A 212 -19.92 -4.13 23.74
N LYS A 213 -20.46 -4.16 22.50
CA LYS A 213 -21.88 -4.45 22.26
C LYS A 213 -22.28 -5.83 22.80
N ALA A 214 -21.44 -6.85 22.60
CA ALA A 214 -21.70 -8.18 23.15
C ALA A 214 -21.62 -8.22 24.68
N ALA A 215 -20.64 -7.52 25.28
CA ALA A 215 -20.48 -7.46 26.72
C ALA A 215 -21.65 -6.73 27.42
N THR A 216 -22.13 -5.63 26.83
CA THR A 216 -23.18 -4.76 27.38
C THR A 216 -24.61 -5.20 27.07
N ALA A 217 -24.80 -6.12 26.11
CA ALA A 217 -26.11 -6.65 25.77
C ALA A 217 -26.85 -7.24 26.99
N ASN A 218 -28.17 -7.07 27.04
CA ASN A 218 -28.98 -7.57 28.15
C ASN A 218 -29.20 -9.08 28.02
N ALA A 219 -28.67 -9.85 28.97
CA ALA A 219 -28.74 -11.31 28.96
C ALA A 219 -30.18 -11.88 28.97
N LYS A 220 -31.19 -11.14 29.44
CA LYS A 220 -32.59 -11.61 29.50
C LYS A 220 -33.36 -11.34 28.22
N THR A 221 -33.09 -10.21 27.55
CA THR A 221 -33.87 -9.76 26.40
C THR A 221 -33.13 -9.89 25.08
N ALA A 222 -31.81 -10.03 25.10
CA ALA A 222 -30.93 -10.05 23.93
C ALA A 222 -29.76 -11.05 24.11
N ALA A 223 -30.06 -12.26 24.61
CA ALA A 223 -29.04 -13.28 24.91
C ALA A 223 -28.16 -13.62 23.69
N ALA A 224 -28.75 -13.72 22.49
CA ALA A 224 -28.02 -14.01 21.25
C ALA A 224 -26.99 -12.93 20.90
N SER A 225 -27.23 -11.66 21.28
CA SER A 225 -26.30 -10.55 21.02
C SER A 225 -25.03 -10.62 21.88
N LYS A 226 -24.98 -11.47 22.91
CA LYS A 226 -23.76 -11.75 23.68
C LYS A 226 -22.81 -12.73 22.98
N ILE A 227 -23.28 -13.37 21.90
CA ILE A 227 -22.56 -14.44 21.19
C ILE A 227 -22.05 -13.90 19.87
N ILE A 228 -20.73 -13.95 19.70
CA ILE A 228 -20.04 -13.62 18.46
C ILE A 228 -19.71 -14.93 17.76
N LEU A 229 -20.51 -15.26 16.74
CA LEU A 229 -20.32 -16.47 15.93
C LEU A 229 -19.17 -16.27 14.94
N ARG A 230 -18.42 -17.35 14.67
CA ARG A 230 -17.26 -17.31 13.76
C ARG A 230 -17.62 -16.83 12.36
N GLU A 231 -18.63 -17.43 11.73
CA GLU A 231 -18.93 -17.18 10.32
C GLU A 231 -19.36 -15.72 10.06
N PRO A 232 -20.31 -15.14 10.81
CA PRO A 232 -20.65 -13.72 10.66
C PRO A 232 -19.47 -12.79 10.93
N ALA A 233 -18.64 -13.07 11.95
CA ALA A 233 -17.46 -12.27 12.26
C ALA A 233 -16.40 -12.33 11.14
N LEU A 234 -16.21 -13.50 10.52
CA LEU A 234 -15.29 -13.67 9.39
C LEU A 234 -15.78 -12.94 8.14
N VAL A 235 -17.08 -13.01 7.84
CA VAL A 235 -17.70 -12.25 6.73
C VAL A 235 -17.52 -10.76 6.95
N TYR A 236 -17.74 -10.29 8.19
CA TYR A 236 -17.55 -8.88 8.52
C TYR A 236 -16.09 -8.43 8.41
N LEU A 237 -15.13 -9.24 8.87
CA LEU A 237 -13.70 -8.96 8.68
C LEU A 237 -13.34 -8.81 7.19
N LYS A 238 -13.77 -9.77 6.36
CA LYS A 238 -13.49 -9.75 4.91
C LYS A 238 -14.03 -8.47 4.27
N LYS A 239 -15.28 -8.12 4.57
CA LYS A 239 -15.89 -6.87 4.10
C LYS A 239 -15.05 -5.64 4.47
N LEU A 240 -14.61 -5.54 5.73
CA LEU A 240 -13.80 -4.41 6.18
C LEU A 240 -12.41 -4.36 5.51
N LEU A 241 -11.82 -5.53 5.22
CA LEU A 241 -10.56 -5.63 4.49
C LEU A 241 -10.73 -5.23 3.02
N ASP A 242 -11.79 -5.66 2.36
CA ASP A 242 -12.11 -5.28 0.98
C ASP A 242 -12.32 -3.76 0.87
N GLU A 243 -13.08 -3.17 1.80
CA GLU A 243 -13.26 -1.70 1.88
C GLU A 243 -11.94 -0.95 2.14
N ALA A 244 -11.00 -1.56 2.86
CA ALA A 244 -9.67 -1.00 3.09
C ALA A 244 -8.80 -1.07 1.81
N ASP A 245 -8.85 -2.18 1.09
CA ASP A 245 -8.14 -2.35 -0.17
C ASP A 245 -8.66 -1.37 -1.24
N ASP A 246 -9.97 -1.20 -1.38
CA ASP A 246 -10.58 -0.23 -2.29
C ASP A 246 -10.09 1.21 -2.03
N LYS A 247 -10.05 1.62 -0.76
CA LYS A 247 -9.51 2.93 -0.35
C LYS A 247 -8.01 3.05 -0.63
N SER A 248 -7.27 1.95 -0.49
CA SER A 248 -5.83 1.91 -0.81
C SER A 248 -5.58 2.06 -2.31
N VAL A 249 -6.39 1.42 -3.16
CA VAL A 249 -6.30 1.57 -4.63
C VAL A 249 -6.52 3.03 -5.03
N ALA A 250 -7.53 3.70 -4.46
CA ALA A 250 -7.84 5.11 -4.75
C ALA A 250 -6.74 6.11 -4.39
N THR A 251 -5.76 5.71 -3.56
CA THR A 251 -4.63 6.57 -3.14
C THR A 251 -3.28 5.96 -3.51
N SER A 252 -3.28 4.87 -4.28
CA SER A 252 -2.08 4.19 -4.71
C SER A 252 -1.25 5.08 -5.63
N LYS A 253 0.07 4.91 -5.62
CA LYS A 253 0.96 5.64 -6.53
C LYS A 253 1.19 4.76 -7.78
N PRO A 254 0.76 5.18 -8.99
CA PRO A 254 0.81 4.35 -10.19
C PRO A 254 2.22 4.15 -10.74
N TYR A 255 3.10 5.15 -10.58
CA TYR A 255 4.40 5.19 -11.27
C TYR A 255 5.55 4.44 -10.56
N LYS A 256 5.22 3.51 -9.65
CA LYS A 256 6.19 2.76 -8.83
C LYS A 256 6.98 1.72 -9.60
N LYS A 257 6.39 1.13 -10.65
CA LYS A 257 7.00 0.12 -11.50
C LYS A 257 7.05 0.63 -12.93
N ARG A 258 8.04 0.16 -13.69
CA ARG A 258 8.28 0.52 -15.08
C ARG A 258 8.93 -0.65 -15.82
N PRO A 259 8.72 -0.78 -17.15
CA PRO A 259 9.50 -1.68 -17.98
C PRO A 259 11.00 -1.45 -17.83
N GLU A 260 11.79 -2.51 -17.99
CA GLU A 260 13.25 -2.36 -18.08
C GLU A 260 13.63 -1.52 -19.31
N PRO A 261 14.67 -0.68 -19.24
CA PRO A 261 15.05 0.17 -20.36
C PRO A 261 15.49 -0.65 -21.58
N PHE A 262 14.87 -0.40 -22.73
CA PHE A 262 15.29 -1.00 -24.01
C PHE A 262 16.31 -0.13 -24.76
N LEU A 263 16.13 1.19 -24.69
CA LEU A 263 17.10 2.18 -25.15
C LEU A 263 18.31 2.20 -24.22
N VAL A 264 19.50 2.12 -24.80
CA VAL A 264 20.76 2.13 -24.05
C VAL A 264 21.51 3.41 -24.37
N GLU A 265 21.85 4.16 -23.33
CA GLU A 265 22.73 5.32 -23.46
C GLU A 265 24.14 4.86 -23.86
N PHE A 266 24.66 5.41 -24.96
CA PHE A 266 26.00 5.06 -25.48
C PHE A 266 27.00 6.21 -25.35
N HIS A 267 26.51 7.44 -25.14
CA HIS A 267 27.31 8.65 -25.01
C HIS A 267 26.47 9.80 -24.44
N GLY A 268 27.11 10.78 -23.81
CA GLY A 268 26.44 11.94 -23.25
C GLY A 268 27.39 12.92 -22.59
N SER A 269 26.87 14.04 -22.11
CA SER A 269 27.64 15.02 -21.35
C SER A 269 28.23 14.42 -20.07
N THR A 270 29.50 14.70 -19.79
CA THR A 270 30.21 14.17 -18.62
C THR A 270 30.26 15.12 -17.44
N GLU A 271 30.00 16.42 -17.66
CA GLU A 271 30.01 17.43 -16.61
C GLU A 271 28.63 17.54 -15.93
N GLU A 272 28.62 17.52 -14.61
CA GLU A 272 27.41 17.71 -13.81
C GLU A 272 27.06 19.20 -13.70
N GLY A 273 25.76 19.51 -13.60
CA GLY A 273 25.28 20.87 -13.34
C GLY A 273 25.25 21.80 -14.57
N LEU A 274 25.51 21.29 -15.77
CA LEU A 274 25.36 22.07 -17.01
C LEU A 274 23.90 22.50 -17.20
N LEU A 275 23.70 23.75 -17.62
CA LEU A 275 22.39 24.23 -18.07
C LEU A 275 21.94 23.48 -19.32
N HIS A 276 22.86 23.20 -20.24
CA HIS A 276 22.58 22.41 -21.44
C HIS A 276 23.39 21.12 -21.43
N SER A 277 22.71 20.00 -21.54
CA SER A 277 23.35 18.68 -21.60
C SER A 277 22.72 17.85 -22.71
N PHE A 278 23.41 16.79 -23.11
CA PHE A 278 22.87 15.83 -24.06
C PHE A 278 23.14 14.37 -23.67
N SER A 279 22.35 13.47 -24.24
CA SER A 279 22.59 12.03 -24.17
C SER A 279 22.09 11.33 -25.42
N GLY A 280 22.93 10.45 -25.97
CA GLY A 280 22.64 9.61 -27.12
C GLY A 280 22.18 8.21 -26.71
N PHE A 281 21.10 7.74 -27.32
CA PHE A 281 20.57 6.38 -27.10
C PHE A 281 20.51 5.58 -28.39
N ASP A 282 20.79 4.30 -28.26
CA ASP A 282 20.69 3.33 -29.34
C ASP A 282 19.94 2.09 -28.83
N VAL A 283 19.24 1.42 -29.73
CA VAL A 283 18.66 0.11 -29.47
C VAL A 283 19.62 -1.03 -29.82
N LYS A 284 20.83 -0.75 -30.31
CA LYS A 284 21.87 -1.73 -30.67
C LYS A 284 21.46 -2.70 -31.78
N TYR A 285 22.48 -3.30 -32.38
CA TYR A 285 22.30 -4.40 -33.33
C TYR A 285 22.21 -5.75 -32.62
N SER A 286 21.38 -6.66 -33.16
CA SER A 286 21.43 -8.09 -32.86
C SER A 286 21.46 -8.86 -34.18
N LEU A 287 22.43 -9.76 -34.31
CA LEU A 287 22.67 -10.50 -35.57
C LEU A 287 22.75 -9.55 -36.79
N LYS A 288 23.43 -8.40 -36.63
CA LYS A 288 23.58 -7.36 -37.66
C LYS A 288 22.26 -6.75 -38.16
N LYS A 289 21.17 -6.84 -37.37
CA LYS A 289 19.93 -6.08 -37.59
C LYS A 289 19.67 -5.07 -36.48
N TRP A 290 19.32 -3.83 -36.84
CA TRP A 290 18.89 -2.82 -35.89
C TRP A 290 17.52 -3.20 -35.32
N ARG A 291 17.33 -3.09 -34.00
CA ARG A 291 16.23 -3.75 -33.29
C ARG A 291 14.90 -2.97 -33.30
N HIS A 292 14.49 -2.40 -34.44
CA HIS A 292 13.23 -1.61 -34.56
C HIS A 292 11.99 -2.40 -34.12
N GLU A 293 11.89 -3.68 -34.47
CA GLU A 293 10.73 -4.53 -34.13
C GLU A 293 10.54 -4.72 -32.61
N LEU A 294 11.64 -4.91 -31.88
CA LEU A 294 11.63 -5.02 -30.43
C LEU A 294 11.45 -3.64 -29.78
N PHE A 295 11.95 -2.58 -30.41
CA PHE A 295 11.72 -1.24 -29.92
C PHE A 295 10.25 -0.86 -30.01
N ALA A 296 9.59 -1.13 -31.14
CA ALA A 296 8.16 -0.97 -31.30
C ALA A 296 7.38 -1.74 -30.22
N LYS A 297 7.78 -2.98 -29.92
CA LYS A 297 7.19 -3.76 -28.82
C LYS A 297 7.32 -3.04 -27.48
N HIS A 298 8.51 -2.56 -27.15
CA HIS A 298 8.76 -1.84 -25.89
C HIS A 298 7.92 -0.57 -25.79
N LEU A 299 7.77 0.20 -26.86
CA LEU A 299 6.92 1.39 -26.87
C LEU A 299 5.44 1.06 -26.58
N ILE A 300 4.93 -0.09 -27.05
CA ILE A 300 3.57 -0.55 -26.70
C ILE A 300 3.42 -0.78 -25.20
N GLU A 301 4.46 -1.26 -24.50
CA GLU A 301 4.43 -1.48 -23.05
C GLU A 301 4.24 -0.17 -22.27
N TRP A 302 4.55 0.98 -22.86
CA TRP A 302 4.36 2.31 -22.28
C TRP A 302 3.01 2.95 -22.59
N LEU A 303 2.22 2.42 -23.53
CA LEU A 303 0.96 3.03 -23.93
C LEU A 303 -0.04 3.23 -22.78
N PRO A 304 -0.22 2.29 -21.83
CA PRO A 304 -1.14 2.52 -20.72
C PRO A 304 -0.72 3.72 -19.85
N GLU A 305 0.58 3.86 -19.57
CA GLU A 305 1.07 4.99 -18.76
C GLU A 305 1.00 6.32 -19.52
N PHE A 306 1.24 6.30 -20.83
CA PHE A 306 1.20 7.47 -21.70
C PHE A 306 -0.22 7.97 -21.98
N SER A 307 -1.16 7.04 -22.17
CA SER A 307 -2.51 7.34 -22.66
C SER A 307 -3.56 7.54 -21.56
N LEU A 308 -3.34 7.06 -20.34
CA LEU A 308 -4.36 7.01 -19.29
C LEU A 308 -4.00 7.89 -18.08
N LYS A 309 -5.02 8.33 -17.33
CA LYS A 309 -4.83 9.11 -16.10
C LYS A 309 -4.16 8.28 -15.00
N ALA A 310 -3.54 8.95 -14.04
CA ALA A 310 -2.88 8.29 -12.90
C ALA A 310 -3.88 7.43 -12.10
N SER A 311 -5.09 7.95 -11.90
CA SER A 311 -6.25 7.26 -11.28
C SER A 311 -6.74 6.03 -12.07
N GLU A 312 -6.46 5.94 -13.36
CA GLU A 312 -6.79 4.77 -14.18
C GLU A 312 -5.67 3.71 -14.12
N ILE A 313 -4.41 4.14 -14.05
CA ILE A 313 -3.24 3.24 -14.00
C ILE A 313 -3.23 2.41 -12.72
N VAL A 314 -3.65 2.98 -11.58
CA VAL A 314 -3.75 2.23 -10.31
C VAL A 314 -4.78 1.09 -10.36
N ASN A 315 -5.68 1.10 -11.35
CA ASN A 315 -6.74 0.12 -11.53
C ASN A 315 -6.40 -0.96 -12.58
N ILE A 316 -5.14 -1.02 -13.04
CA ILE A 316 -4.68 -2.08 -13.96
C ILE A 316 -4.57 -3.40 -13.18
N LEU A 317 -5.44 -4.34 -13.52
CA LEU A 317 -5.54 -5.67 -12.93
C LEU A 317 -5.46 -6.74 -14.03
N ALA A 318 -5.10 -7.96 -13.64
CA ALA A 318 -4.92 -9.06 -14.60
C ALA A 318 -6.17 -9.32 -15.47
N HIS A 319 -7.37 -9.18 -14.90
CA HIS A 319 -8.63 -9.46 -15.60
C HIS A 319 -9.13 -8.33 -16.51
N ASN A 320 -8.55 -7.12 -16.41
CA ASN A 320 -8.94 -5.97 -17.24
C ASN A 320 -7.79 -5.45 -18.13
N ALA A 321 -6.63 -6.10 -18.10
CA ALA A 321 -5.42 -5.66 -18.80
C ALA A 321 -5.62 -5.50 -20.31
N GLU A 322 -6.35 -6.43 -20.95
CA GLU A 322 -6.67 -6.39 -22.37
C GLU A 322 -7.52 -5.16 -22.74
N ALA A 323 -8.62 -4.94 -22.01
CA ALA A 323 -9.48 -3.78 -22.21
C ALA A 323 -8.73 -2.45 -21.99
N ILE A 324 -7.81 -2.41 -21.03
CA ILE A 324 -6.97 -1.23 -20.76
C ILE A 324 -6.00 -0.98 -21.91
N LEU A 325 -5.37 -2.03 -22.44
CA LEU A 325 -4.47 -1.89 -23.58
C LEU A 325 -5.22 -1.42 -24.82
N ALA A 326 -6.35 -2.03 -25.14
CA ALA A 326 -7.21 -1.63 -26.26
C ALA A 326 -7.66 -0.16 -26.11
N ARG A 327 -8.07 0.26 -24.92
CA ARG A 327 -8.43 1.67 -24.64
C ARG A 327 -7.24 2.61 -24.83
N SER A 328 -6.05 2.20 -24.42
CA SER A 328 -4.82 3.00 -24.53
C SER A 328 -4.40 3.19 -25.99
N ILE A 329 -4.54 2.15 -26.81
CA ILE A 329 -4.30 2.19 -28.26
C ILE A 329 -5.34 3.09 -28.94
N ASN A 330 -6.63 2.93 -28.61
CA ASN A 330 -7.71 3.78 -29.15
C ASN A 330 -7.49 5.27 -28.80
N ALA A 331 -7.13 5.58 -27.56
CA ALA A 331 -6.82 6.95 -27.15
C ALA A 331 -5.61 7.52 -27.92
N PHE A 332 -4.57 6.70 -28.11
CA PHE A 332 -3.39 7.07 -28.88
C PHE A 332 -3.72 7.30 -30.37
N GLY A 333 -4.55 6.43 -30.97
CA GLY A 333 -4.97 6.51 -32.36
C GLY A 333 -5.98 7.62 -32.65
N GLY A 334 -6.81 7.99 -31.69
CA GLY A 334 -7.83 9.05 -31.82
C GLY A 334 -7.30 10.48 -31.66
N SER A 335 -6.01 10.65 -31.44
CA SER A 335 -5.38 11.97 -31.30
C SER A 335 -5.33 12.73 -32.64
N GLU A 336 -5.45 14.06 -32.57
CA GLU A 336 -5.30 14.94 -33.74
C GLU A 336 -3.83 15.22 -34.09
N LEU A 337 -2.89 14.86 -33.21
CA LEU A 337 -1.47 15.02 -33.52
C LEU A 337 -1.06 14.05 -34.64
N PRO A 338 -0.12 14.48 -35.52
CA PRO A 338 0.52 13.58 -36.46
C PRO A 338 1.10 12.34 -35.78
N ARG A 339 0.99 11.20 -36.46
CA ARG A 339 1.35 9.89 -35.89
C ARG A 339 2.83 9.79 -35.52
N ASP A 340 3.70 10.33 -36.36
CA ASP A 340 5.13 10.47 -36.13
C ASP A 340 5.42 11.30 -34.87
N ARG A 341 4.76 12.45 -34.69
CA ARG A 341 4.88 13.28 -33.49
C ARG A 341 4.44 12.52 -32.24
N LEU A 342 3.33 11.78 -32.27
CA LEU A 342 2.90 10.98 -31.11
C LEU A 342 3.90 9.88 -30.75
N ILE A 343 4.48 9.22 -31.74
CA ILE A 343 5.53 8.22 -31.51
C ILE A 343 6.77 8.88 -30.91
N ALA A 344 7.17 10.07 -31.38
CA ALA A 344 8.26 10.82 -30.75
C ALA A 344 7.97 11.14 -29.27
N GLU A 345 6.78 11.64 -28.96
CA GLU A 345 6.38 11.95 -27.58
C GLU A 345 6.36 10.69 -26.70
N LEU A 346 5.97 9.54 -27.25
CA LEU A 346 6.01 8.25 -26.56
C LEU A 346 7.46 7.76 -26.30
N ILE A 347 8.38 7.98 -27.25
CA ILE A 347 9.80 7.69 -27.06
C ILE A 347 10.39 8.57 -25.95
N LEU A 348 10.05 9.87 -25.96
CA LEU A 348 10.52 10.81 -24.93
C LEU A 348 10.01 10.37 -23.56
N HIS A 349 8.72 10.04 -23.46
CA HIS A 349 8.12 9.50 -22.24
C HIS A 349 8.91 8.28 -21.73
N ALA A 350 9.18 7.29 -22.60
CA ALA A 350 9.92 6.09 -22.24
C ALA A 350 11.33 6.40 -21.71
N ILE A 351 12.05 7.36 -22.32
CA ILE A 351 13.38 7.79 -21.86
C ILE A 351 13.29 8.46 -20.49
N LEU A 352 12.39 9.42 -20.32
CA LEU A 352 12.20 10.16 -19.08
C LEU A 352 11.83 9.23 -17.92
N ARG A 353 10.97 8.25 -18.19
CA ARG A 353 10.57 7.24 -17.21
C ARG A 353 11.63 6.20 -16.95
N SER A 354 12.53 5.92 -17.89
CA SER A 354 13.59 4.93 -17.71
C SER A 354 14.80 5.49 -16.95
N ARG A 355 15.21 6.74 -17.23
CA ARG A 355 16.42 7.33 -16.64
C ARG A 355 16.21 8.06 -15.33
N GLN A 356 15.07 8.73 -15.19
CA GLN A 356 14.83 9.62 -14.07
C GLN A 356 13.79 9.07 -13.14
N ASN A 357 13.81 9.50 -11.88
CA ASN A 357 12.69 9.29 -10.99
C ASN A 357 11.60 10.32 -11.34
N SER A 358 10.90 10.06 -12.44
CA SER A 358 9.91 10.97 -13.02
C SER A 358 8.49 10.44 -12.89
N GLU A 359 7.54 11.30 -12.61
CA GLU A 359 6.12 11.01 -12.55
C GLU A 359 5.40 11.87 -13.61
N PRO A 360 4.72 11.28 -14.61
CA PRO A 360 4.11 12.05 -15.69
C PRO A 360 2.87 12.81 -15.20
N VAL A 361 2.63 13.96 -15.81
CA VAL A 361 1.33 14.62 -15.86
C VAL A 361 0.58 13.99 -17.03
N ALA A 362 -0.15 12.92 -16.70
CA ALA A 362 -0.79 12.04 -17.68
C ALA A 362 -1.70 12.77 -18.68
N CYS A 363 -1.81 12.21 -19.88
CA CYS A 363 -2.69 12.67 -20.96
C CYS A 363 -2.43 14.10 -21.50
N LYS A 364 -1.36 14.79 -21.09
CA LYS A 364 -1.07 16.17 -21.54
C LYS A 364 -0.99 16.29 -23.06
N VAL A 365 -0.38 15.31 -23.72
CA VAL A 365 -0.26 15.25 -25.18
C VAL A 365 -1.61 15.30 -25.92
N PHE A 366 -2.71 14.92 -25.26
CA PHE A 366 -4.07 14.95 -25.82
C PHE A 366 -4.90 16.14 -25.32
N TYR A 367 -4.38 16.94 -24.39
CA TYR A 367 -5.14 18.00 -23.74
C TYR A 367 -5.14 19.29 -24.56
N LYS A 368 -6.34 19.79 -24.84
CA LYS A 368 -6.53 21.07 -25.53
C LYS A 368 -6.81 22.19 -24.54
N SER A 369 -6.01 23.24 -24.62
CA SER A 369 -6.27 24.52 -23.97
C SER A 369 -6.69 25.55 -25.01
N ALA A 370 -7.83 26.21 -24.80
CA ALA A 370 -8.41 27.15 -25.77
C ALA A 370 -8.52 26.58 -27.21
N GLY A 371 -8.84 25.28 -27.32
CA GLY A 371 -9.00 24.58 -28.60
C GLY A 371 -7.69 24.16 -29.30
N LYS A 372 -6.53 24.47 -28.72
CA LYS A 372 -5.21 24.12 -29.27
C LYS A 372 -4.47 23.13 -28.38
N LEU A 373 -3.69 22.26 -28.99
CA LEU A 373 -2.76 21.38 -28.29
C LEU A 373 -1.49 22.16 -27.92
N SER A 374 -0.87 21.79 -26.81
CA SER A 374 0.42 22.35 -26.40
C SER A 374 1.54 21.83 -27.33
N GLU A 375 2.57 22.66 -27.52
CA GLU A 375 3.76 22.18 -28.23
C GLU A 375 4.54 21.13 -27.42
N PHE A 376 4.46 21.18 -26.08
CA PHE A 376 5.10 20.22 -25.19
C PHE A 376 4.15 19.06 -24.88
N GLY A 377 4.32 17.91 -25.55
CA GLY A 377 3.45 16.75 -25.33
C GLY A 377 3.66 16.11 -23.95
N ASN A 378 4.89 16.13 -23.45
CA ASN A 378 5.26 15.56 -22.16
C ASN A 378 5.35 16.63 -21.07
N ALA A 379 4.82 16.31 -19.89
CA ALA A 379 5.19 17.01 -18.66
C ALA A 379 5.45 16.00 -17.55
N HIS A 380 6.57 16.13 -16.85
CA HIS A 380 6.99 15.20 -15.81
C HIS A 380 7.40 15.96 -14.55
N ILE A 381 7.03 15.44 -13.39
CA ILE A 381 7.56 15.85 -12.10
C ILE A 381 8.79 14.96 -11.84
N VAL A 382 9.97 15.55 -11.72
CA VAL A 382 11.22 14.81 -11.57
C VAL A 382 11.82 15.05 -10.20
N GLN A 383 12.04 13.96 -9.47
CA GLN A 383 12.58 13.98 -8.11
C GLN A 383 14.08 13.69 -8.16
N ILE A 384 14.88 14.61 -7.65
CA ILE A 384 16.34 14.47 -7.53
C ILE A 384 16.70 14.46 -6.06
N HIS A 385 17.50 13.48 -5.63
CA HIS A 385 17.86 13.34 -4.22
C HIS A 385 18.61 14.59 -3.71
N GLY A 386 18.10 15.21 -2.65
CA GLY A 386 18.70 16.40 -2.04
C GLY A 386 18.44 17.72 -2.77
N GLN A 387 17.53 17.75 -3.76
CA GLN A 387 17.10 18.96 -4.46
C GLN A 387 15.57 19.07 -4.46
N ASP A 388 15.06 20.26 -4.76
CA ASP A 388 13.64 20.47 -5.01
C ASP A 388 13.19 19.71 -6.28
N ASP A 389 11.92 19.30 -6.29
CA ASP A 389 11.31 18.66 -7.46
C ASP A 389 11.36 19.61 -8.66
N GLN A 390 11.61 19.04 -9.85
CA GLN A 390 11.64 19.78 -11.11
C GLN A 390 10.41 19.49 -11.95
N LEU A 391 9.97 20.49 -12.71
CA LEU A 391 8.98 20.35 -13.77
C LEU A 391 9.72 20.21 -15.10
N TRP A 392 9.54 19.09 -15.78
CA TRP A 392 10.14 18.85 -17.07
C TRP A 392 9.09 18.97 -18.16
N LEU A 393 9.22 19.97 -19.05
CA LEU A 393 8.33 20.21 -20.19
C LEU A 393 8.98 19.72 -21.49
N GLY A 394 8.50 18.57 -21.97
CA GLY A 394 9.15 17.83 -23.04
C GLY A 394 8.64 18.15 -24.43
N LEU A 395 9.57 18.28 -25.37
CA LEU A 395 9.32 18.49 -26.79
C LEU A 395 9.97 17.34 -27.58
N ALA A 396 9.23 16.68 -28.47
CA ALA A 396 9.77 15.57 -29.24
C ALA A 396 9.58 15.74 -30.75
N ARG A 397 10.58 15.31 -31.54
CA ARG A 397 10.54 15.32 -33.01
C ARG A 397 11.10 14.02 -33.61
N LEU A 398 10.45 13.53 -34.66
CA LEU A 398 11.03 12.58 -35.63
C LEU A 398 11.51 13.39 -36.83
N ILE A 399 12.75 13.18 -37.24
CA ILE A 399 13.45 14.01 -38.23
C ILE A 399 13.92 13.10 -39.36
N GLN A 400 13.32 13.30 -40.53
CA GLN A 400 13.74 12.60 -41.74
C GLN A 400 15.14 13.08 -42.17
N ALA A 401 15.82 12.28 -43.00
CA ALA A 401 17.13 12.64 -43.53
C ALA A 401 17.15 14.06 -44.14
N ASN A 402 18.22 14.81 -43.88
CA ASN A 402 18.46 16.19 -44.34
C ASN A 402 17.50 17.26 -43.79
N LYS A 403 16.71 16.97 -42.74
CA LYS A 403 15.78 17.93 -42.10
C LYS A 403 16.20 18.41 -40.71
N MET A 404 17.42 18.08 -40.29
CA MET A 404 17.92 18.43 -38.96
C MET A 404 17.95 19.94 -38.74
N ASP A 405 18.65 20.71 -39.58
CA ASP A 405 18.83 22.15 -39.37
C ASP A 405 17.49 22.91 -39.32
N GLU A 406 16.56 22.61 -40.23
CA GLU A 406 15.20 23.16 -40.24
C GLU A 406 14.45 22.84 -38.93
N THR A 407 14.62 21.62 -38.41
CA THR A 407 13.98 21.21 -37.16
C THR A 407 14.59 21.93 -35.96
N LEU A 408 15.91 22.10 -35.93
CA LEU A 408 16.59 22.81 -34.84
C LEU A 408 16.15 24.28 -34.77
N GLU A 409 16.00 24.93 -35.92
CA GLU A 409 15.46 26.30 -36.02
C GLU A 409 14.04 26.39 -35.47
N GLN A 410 13.14 25.49 -35.90
CA GLN A 410 11.76 25.44 -35.40
C GLN A 410 11.69 25.20 -33.88
N ILE A 411 12.54 24.34 -33.33
CA ILE A 411 12.62 24.11 -31.88
C ILE A 411 13.05 25.39 -31.17
N GLY A 412 14.03 26.11 -31.72
CA GLY A 412 14.45 27.42 -31.20
C GLY A 412 13.30 28.42 -31.10
N GLU A 413 12.49 28.55 -32.15
CA GLU A 413 11.31 29.42 -32.18
C GLU A 413 10.22 28.99 -31.17
N ILE A 414 10.03 27.69 -30.98
CA ILE A 414 9.09 27.16 -29.98
C ILE A 414 9.56 27.52 -28.57
N LEU A 415 10.84 27.33 -28.26
CA LEU A 415 11.40 27.69 -26.95
C LEU A 415 11.31 29.20 -26.69
N ASP A 416 11.64 30.01 -27.69
CA ASP A 416 11.56 31.48 -27.67
C ASP A 416 10.13 31.95 -27.33
N SER A 417 9.14 31.46 -28.06
CA SER A 417 7.73 31.81 -27.82
C SER A 417 7.20 31.29 -26.47
N THR A 418 7.71 30.16 -26.00
CA THR A 418 7.29 29.53 -24.74
C THR A 418 7.85 30.25 -23.53
N ILE A 419 9.06 30.79 -23.60
CA ILE A 419 9.69 31.49 -22.47
C ILE A 419 9.16 32.94 -22.40
N SER A 420 7.84 33.02 -22.17
CA SER A 420 7.08 34.24 -21.99
C SER A 420 6.05 34.06 -20.87
N GLU A 421 5.65 35.16 -20.22
CA GLU A 421 4.73 35.11 -19.09
C GLU A 421 3.37 34.48 -19.46
N THR A 422 2.87 34.81 -20.65
CA THR A 422 1.58 34.30 -21.15
C THR A 422 1.64 32.81 -21.45
N ALA A 423 2.69 32.33 -22.14
CA ALA A 423 2.81 30.93 -22.50
C ALA A 423 3.08 30.04 -21.27
N LEU A 424 4.00 30.44 -20.38
CA LEU A 424 4.29 29.68 -19.16
C LEU A 424 3.09 29.64 -18.21
N SER A 425 2.32 30.73 -18.11
CA SER A 425 1.07 30.72 -17.33
C SER A 425 0.03 29.78 -17.92
N ALA A 426 -0.09 29.69 -19.25
CA ALA A 426 -0.97 28.73 -19.90
C ALA A 426 -0.53 27.28 -19.66
N GLU A 427 0.78 26.99 -19.77
CA GLU A 427 1.34 25.68 -19.45
C GLU A 427 1.12 25.28 -17.98
N ARG A 428 1.30 26.23 -17.06
CA ARG A 428 0.99 26.03 -15.64
C ARG A 428 -0.45 25.60 -15.43
N GLU A 429 -1.40 26.26 -16.09
CA GLU A 429 -2.83 25.92 -15.98
C GLU A 429 -3.16 24.53 -16.53
N ILE A 430 -2.52 24.12 -17.64
CA ILE A 430 -2.63 22.76 -18.17
C ILE A 430 -2.16 21.74 -17.14
N ILE A 431 -0.98 21.98 -16.55
CA ILE A 431 -0.40 21.09 -15.53
C ILE A 431 -1.31 20.99 -14.30
N ILE A 432 -1.79 22.12 -13.78
CA ILE A 432 -2.70 22.13 -12.62
C ILE A 432 -3.98 21.34 -12.92
N SER A 433 -4.53 21.48 -14.12
CA SER A 433 -5.79 20.84 -14.52
C SER A 433 -5.66 19.32 -14.70
N LEU A 434 -4.51 18.85 -15.15
CA LEU A 434 -4.26 17.44 -15.45
C LEU A 434 -3.61 16.68 -14.29
N ARG A 435 -2.83 17.35 -13.46
CA ARG A 435 -2.12 16.73 -12.35
C ARG A 435 -3.14 16.16 -11.36
N GLU A 436 -2.89 14.94 -10.89
CA GLU A 436 -3.69 14.28 -9.85
C GLU A 436 -2.84 14.16 -8.57
N PRO A 437 -2.80 15.19 -7.70
CA PRO A 437 -1.89 15.26 -6.55
C PRO A 437 -1.87 14.05 -5.61
N LEU A 438 -3.00 13.36 -5.48
CA LEU A 438 -3.11 12.18 -4.63
C LEU A 438 -2.33 10.97 -5.19
N HIS A 439 -2.00 10.97 -6.47
CA HIS A 439 -1.27 9.90 -7.16
C HIS A 439 0.21 10.23 -7.38
N HIS A 440 0.63 11.47 -7.07
CA HIS A 440 2.03 11.89 -7.07
C HIS A 440 2.65 11.81 -5.66
N GLN A 441 3.96 11.65 -5.55
CA GLN A 441 4.65 11.61 -4.25
C GLN A 441 4.60 12.96 -3.49
N PRO A 442 4.78 12.96 -2.15
CA PRO A 442 4.69 14.18 -1.35
C PRO A 442 5.68 15.23 -1.86
N LYS A 443 5.15 16.45 -1.92
CA LYS A 443 5.58 17.54 -2.78
C LYS A 443 6.57 18.43 -2.02
N ALA A 444 7.71 18.76 -2.63
CA ALA A 444 8.49 19.89 -2.13
C ALA A 444 7.59 21.15 -2.09
N ASP A 445 7.56 21.85 -0.96
CA ASP A 445 6.74 23.06 -0.81
C ASP A 445 7.09 24.11 -1.87
N ALA A 446 8.38 24.22 -2.21
CA ALA A 446 8.89 25.08 -3.28
C ALA A 446 8.26 24.75 -4.64
N PHE A 447 8.18 23.46 -5.01
CA PHE A 447 7.58 23.04 -6.27
C PHE A 447 6.08 23.34 -6.33
N ASN A 448 5.33 23.12 -5.24
CA ASN A 448 3.92 23.51 -5.20
C ASN A 448 3.73 25.01 -5.30
N GLN A 449 4.60 25.78 -4.64
CA GLN A 449 4.57 27.22 -4.67
C GLN A 449 4.84 27.73 -6.09
N ALA A 450 5.83 27.17 -6.80
CA ALA A 450 6.13 27.50 -8.19
C ALA A 450 4.96 27.21 -9.15
N LEU A 451 4.15 26.20 -8.85
CA LEU A 451 2.94 25.85 -9.60
C LEU A 451 1.66 26.51 -9.07
N HIS A 452 1.73 27.37 -8.06
CA HIS A 452 0.56 28.09 -7.59
C HIS A 452 0.13 29.14 -8.63
N ARG A 453 -1.18 29.28 -8.87
CA ARG A 453 -1.73 30.13 -9.95
C ARG A 453 -1.30 31.60 -9.87
N ASN A 454 -1.07 32.09 -8.66
CA ASN A 454 -0.70 33.48 -8.41
C ASN A 454 0.82 33.68 -8.24
N SER A 455 1.64 32.65 -8.42
CA SER A 455 3.09 32.79 -8.29
C SER A 455 3.70 33.42 -9.53
N PRO A 456 4.76 34.23 -9.36
CA PRO A 456 5.56 34.73 -10.47
C PRO A 456 5.99 33.61 -11.42
N VAL A 457 6.14 33.94 -12.70
CA VAL A 457 6.66 32.99 -13.70
C VAL A 457 8.13 32.64 -13.44
N ASP A 458 8.89 33.54 -12.81
CA ASP A 458 10.26 33.28 -12.38
C ASP A 458 10.37 32.09 -11.42
N ASP A 459 9.41 31.93 -10.50
CA ASP A 459 9.37 30.78 -9.59
C ASP A 459 9.17 29.49 -10.38
N MET A 460 8.33 29.49 -11.40
CA MET A 460 8.14 28.34 -12.28
C MET A 460 9.39 28.05 -13.12
N LEU A 461 10.06 29.07 -13.65
CA LEU A 461 11.31 28.92 -14.39
C LEU A 461 12.42 28.29 -13.53
N SER A 462 12.48 28.63 -12.24
CA SER A 462 13.50 28.11 -11.32
C SER A 462 13.46 26.58 -11.14
N VAL A 463 12.30 25.97 -11.35
CA VAL A 463 12.10 24.51 -11.27
C VAL A 463 11.98 23.85 -12.65
N LEU A 464 12.09 24.62 -13.74
CA LEU A 464 11.80 24.15 -15.09
C LEU A 464 13.02 23.50 -15.75
N CYS A 465 12.77 22.43 -16.50
CA CYS A 465 13.71 21.82 -17.43
C CYS A 465 13.00 21.50 -18.75
N PHE A 466 13.69 21.69 -19.86
CA PHE A 466 13.18 21.37 -21.20
C PHE A 466 13.90 20.14 -21.76
N PRO A 467 13.37 18.92 -21.55
CA PRO A 467 13.86 17.76 -22.28
C PRO A 467 13.43 17.82 -23.75
N ILE A 468 14.38 17.73 -24.66
CA ILE A 468 14.14 17.80 -26.11
C ILE A 468 14.59 16.50 -26.75
N LEU A 469 13.66 15.74 -27.34
CA LEU A 469 13.97 14.53 -28.09
C LEU A 469 14.15 14.83 -29.57
N LEU A 470 15.33 14.50 -30.09
CA LEU A 470 15.65 14.47 -31.50
C LEU A 470 15.84 13.01 -31.91
N THR A 471 14.83 12.45 -32.55
CA THR A 471 14.93 11.12 -33.17
C THR A 471 15.07 11.30 -34.66
N TYR A 472 16.04 10.66 -35.29
CA TYR A 472 16.36 10.99 -36.68
C TYR A 472 16.91 9.79 -37.47
N ASP A 473 16.71 9.79 -38.78
CA ASP A 473 17.37 8.82 -39.68
C ASP A 473 18.87 9.12 -39.72
N SER A 474 19.67 8.21 -39.17
CA SER A 474 21.12 8.38 -39.01
C SER A 474 21.88 7.91 -40.24
N GLU A 475 22.77 8.75 -40.75
CA GLU A 475 23.66 8.38 -41.85
C GLU A 475 24.58 7.23 -41.43
N ALA A 476 25.08 7.25 -40.19
CA ALA A 476 25.93 6.21 -39.65
C ALA A 476 25.24 4.83 -39.52
N LEU A 477 23.90 4.80 -39.50
CA LEU A 477 23.10 3.56 -39.46
C LEU A 477 22.55 3.15 -40.83
N SER A 478 22.49 4.08 -41.80
CA SER A 478 21.86 3.87 -43.11
C SER A 478 22.44 2.70 -43.92
N SER A 479 23.73 2.40 -43.73
CA SER A 479 24.45 1.32 -44.41
C SER A 479 24.32 -0.04 -43.69
N GLY A 480 23.51 -0.12 -42.63
CA GLY A 480 23.39 -1.27 -41.76
C GLY A 480 24.59 -1.42 -40.81
N TRP A 481 24.79 -2.64 -40.30
CA TRP A 481 25.80 -2.88 -39.28
C TRP A 481 27.24 -2.68 -39.79
N LEU A 482 27.97 -1.78 -39.12
CA LEU A 482 29.42 -1.58 -39.26
C LEU A 482 30.08 -1.72 -37.88
N ALA A 483 31.34 -2.15 -37.82
CA ALA A 483 32.01 -2.40 -36.54
C ALA A 483 32.27 -1.14 -35.71
N ASP A 484 32.44 -0.01 -36.39
CA ASP A 484 32.74 1.32 -35.86
C ASP A 484 31.49 2.21 -35.72
N TYR A 485 30.29 1.68 -35.96
CA TYR A 485 29.05 2.46 -36.02
C TYR A 485 28.84 3.31 -34.75
N VAL A 486 29.14 2.79 -33.56
CA VAL A 486 29.00 3.53 -32.30
C VAL A 486 29.91 4.74 -32.24
N SER A 487 31.14 4.64 -32.77
CA SER A 487 32.06 5.78 -32.84
C SER A 487 31.54 6.86 -33.78
N ASN A 488 30.97 6.45 -34.91
CA ASN A 488 30.36 7.37 -35.87
C ASN A 488 29.12 8.06 -35.28
N LEU A 489 28.29 7.31 -34.53
CA LEU A 489 27.16 7.88 -33.80
C LEU A 489 27.58 8.92 -32.76
N LYS A 490 28.71 8.72 -32.07
CA LYS A 490 29.21 9.72 -31.10
C LYS A 490 29.52 11.05 -31.77
N ILE A 491 30.24 11.00 -32.89
CA ILE A 491 30.58 12.20 -33.67
C ILE A 491 29.31 12.89 -34.18
N GLU A 492 28.36 12.11 -34.69
CA GLU A 492 27.09 12.59 -35.22
C GLU A 492 26.27 13.34 -34.17
N ILE A 493 26.05 12.74 -32.99
CA ILE A 493 25.24 13.38 -31.94
C ILE A 493 25.92 14.60 -31.33
N GLU A 494 27.26 14.60 -31.20
CA GLU A 494 28.02 15.76 -30.72
C GLU A 494 27.91 16.93 -31.68
N SER A 495 27.96 16.66 -32.98
CA SER A 495 27.76 17.66 -34.03
C SER A 495 26.37 18.28 -33.95
N HIS A 496 25.33 17.45 -33.88
CA HIS A 496 23.94 17.93 -33.77
C HIS A 496 23.68 18.73 -32.50
N PHE A 497 24.19 18.27 -31.35
CA PHE A 497 24.06 19.02 -30.10
C PHE A 497 24.79 20.37 -30.17
N SER A 498 26.01 20.40 -30.73
CA SER A 498 26.80 21.63 -30.88
C SER A 498 26.10 22.64 -31.80
N ALA A 499 25.52 22.16 -32.91
CA ALA A 499 24.74 23.00 -33.82
C ALA A 499 23.52 23.60 -33.10
N PHE A 500 22.75 22.76 -32.40
CA PHE A 500 21.60 23.22 -31.62
C PHE A 500 21.98 24.26 -30.58
N ALA A 501 22.99 23.98 -29.75
CA ALA A 501 23.44 24.89 -28.69
C ALA A 501 23.92 26.25 -29.23
N THR A 502 24.49 26.28 -30.44
CA THR A 502 24.95 27.52 -31.08
C THR A 502 23.79 28.36 -31.62
N GLN A 503 22.70 27.72 -32.05
CA GLN A 503 21.52 28.38 -32.61
C GLN A 503 20.56 28.93 -31.54
N LEU A 504 20.72 28.53 -30.26
CA LEU A 504 19.84 28.98 -29.18
C LEU A 504 19.95 30.51 -28.93
N PRO A 505 18.81 31.22 -28.82
CA PRO A 505 18.79 32.62 -28.42
C PRO A 505 19.39 32.86 -27.01
N GLU A 506 19.98 34.04 -26.77
CA GLU A 506 20.71 34.33 -25.52
C GLU A 506 19.89 34.19 -24.23
N HIS A 507 18.60 34.56 -24.22
CA HIS A 507 17.76 34.42 -23.04
C HIS A 507 17.37 32.96 -22.77
N ILE A 508 17.35 32.11 -23.81
CA ILE A 508 17.13 30.67 -23.69
C ILE A 508 18.36 29.98 -23.09
N LYS A 509 19.56 30.55 -23.26
CA LYS A 509 20.79 29.97 -22.68
C LYS A 509 20.82 29.92 -21.15
N GLN A 510 19.88 30.60 -20.49
CA GLN A 510 19.75 30.65 -19.04
C GLN A 510 18.80 29.57 -18.50
N VAL A 511 18.06 28.88 -19.37
CA VAL A 511 17.15 27.80 -18.95
C VAL A 511 17.81 26.43 -19.06
N LYS A 512 17.34 25.50 -18.25
CA LYS A 512 17.87 24.13 -18.26
C LYS A 512 17.29 23.34 -19.44
N ILE A 513 18.15 22.83 -20.32
CA ILE A 513 17.80 22.04 -21.50
C ILE A 513 18.54 20.70 -21.47
N MET A 514 17.80 19.63 -21.72
CA MET A 514 18.36 18.28 -21.81
C MET A 514 18.02 17.67 -23.16
N VAL A 515 19.01 17.53 -24.04
CA VAL A 515 18.79 17.00 -25.39
C VAL A 515 18.99 15.48 -25.40
N PHE A 516 17.97 14.75 -25.81
CA PHE A 516 18.05 13.32 -26.04
C PHE A 516 18.12 13.05 -27.53
N LEU A 517 19.19 12.40 -27.98
CA LEU A 517 19.39 12.06 -29.38
C LEU A 517 19.21 10.55 -29.59
N VAL A 518 18.34 10.19 -30.53
CA VAL A 518 18.06 8.79 -30.87
C VAL A 518 18.27 8.59 -32.38
N PRO A 519 19.52 8.32 -32.81
CA PRO A 519 19.78 7.90 -34.18
C PRO A 519 19.04 6.59 -34.50
N MET A 520 18.42 6.53 -35.68
CA MET A 520 17.67 5.38 -36.17
C MET A 520 18.19 4.89 -37.52
N GLU A 521 18.10 3.59 -37.75
CA GLU A 521 18.36 3.00 -39.08
C GLU A 521 17.27 3.41 -40.08
N SER A 522 16.00 3.42 -39.63
CA SER A 522 14.87 3.92 -40.40
C SER A 522 13.68 4.21 -39.48
N ILE A 523 13.25 5.47 -39.46
CA ILE A 523 12.02 5.91 -38.79
C ILE A 523 10.80 5.20 -39.38
N GLU A 524 10.75 5.06 -40.71
CA GLU A 524 9.63 4.42 -41.41
C GLU A 524 9.44 2.98 -40.95
N LEU A 525 10.53 2.21 -40.80
CA LEU A 525 10.47 0.83 -40.30
C LEU A 525 9.93 0.77 -38.86
N LEU A 526 10.32 1.70 -37.99
CA LEU A 526 9.79 1.76 -36.63
C LEU A 526 8.29 2.06 -36.62
N ILE A 527 7.84 3.08 -37.36
CA ILE A 527 6.43 3.47 -37.43
C ILE A 527 5.60 2.30 -37.94
N LYS A 528 6.05 1.63 -39.00
CA LYS A 528 5.38 0.46 -39.57
C LYS A 528 5.27 -0.68 -38.55
N ALA A 529 6.37 -1.01 -37.88
CA ALA A 529 6.37 -2.07 -36.85
C ALA A 529 5.48 -1.73 -35.65
N PHE A 530 5.44 -0.45 -35.25
CA PHE A 530 4.57 0.03 -34.17
C PHE A 530 3.09 -0.08 -34.55
N ASN A 531 2.71 0.42 -35.73
CA ASN A 531 1.31 0.39 -36.18
C ASN A 531 0.81 -1.05 -36.38
N ALA A 532 1.61 -1.92 -36.99
CA ALA A 532 1.25 -3.33 -37.15
C ALA A 532 1.00 -4.05 -35.80
N ARG A 533 1.69 -3.61 -34.73
CA ARG A 533 1.44 -4.10 -33.37
C ARG A 533 0.15 -3.55 -32.78
N CYS A 534 -0.13 -2.26 -32.95
CA CYS A 534 -1.40 -1.66 -32.52
C CYS A 534 -2.59 -2.38 -33.17
N GLU A 535 -2.58 -2.52 -34.50
CA GLU A 535 -3.65 -3.18 -35.27
C GLU A 535 -3.89 -4.61 -34.76
N LYS A 536 -2.84 -5.41 -34.59
CA LYS A 536 -2.96 -6.77 -34.06
C LYS A 536 -3.55 -6.84 -32.66
N LEU A 537 -3.29 -5.84 -31.81
CA LEU A 537 -3.78 -5.79 -30.44
C LEU A 537 -5.22 -5.25 -30.35
N GLU A 538 -5.69 -4.51 -31.36
CA GLU A 538 -7.09 -4.08 -31.48
C GLU A 538 -8.01 -5.22 -31.94
N GLU A 539 -7.45 -6.25 -32.60
CA GLU A 539 -8.18 -7.45 -33.05
C GLU A 539 -8.38 -8.53 -31.97
N LEU A 540 -7.69 -8.42 -30.83
CA LEU A 540 -7.85 -9.31 -29.68
C LEU A 540 -9.13 -8.93 -28.90
#